data_AF-A0A1B6G9N2-F1
#
_entry.id   AF-A0A1B6G9N2-F1
#
_cell.length_a   1.000
_cell.length_b   1.000
_cell.length_c   1.000
_cell.angle_alpha   90.00
_cell.angle_beta   90.00
_cell.angle_gamma   90.00
#
_symmetry.space_group_name_H-M   'P 1'
#
loop_
_entity.id
_entity.type
_entity.pdbx_description
1 polymer ?
#
loop_
_entity_poly.entity_id
_entity_poly.type
_entity_poly.pdbx_seq_one_letter_code
_entity_poly.pdbx_strand_id
1 'polypeptide(L)'
;KQVLLLSTNSEAKSELKSKKRGNKLFITSKPSVIRQYNSYMGGVDTSDQMLYCYLDERRTLKYWKKVTFHIFGRMITNLFILYKNNTDKPLSRLNFTVALVEGLAAEWLGDQAPER
;
A
#
# COMPACT_ATOMS: atom_id res chain seq x y z
N LYS A 1 11.12 -23.95 15.15
CA LYS A 1 12.04 -23.41 14.13
C LYS A 1 12.79 -22.24 14.75
N GLN A 2 14.10 -22.19 14.59
CA GLN A 2 14.92 -21.06 15.07
C GLN A 2 14.72 -19.85 14.15
N VAL A 3 14.75 -18.65 14.72
CA VAL A 3 14.65 -17.37 13.98
C VAL A 3 15.81 -16.49 14.44
N LEU A 4 16.54 -15.92 13.50
CA LEU A 4 17.67 -15.02 13.74
C LEU A 4 17.28 -13.62 13.27
N LEU A 5 17.59 -12.62 14.08
CA LEU A 5 17.31 -11.20 13.82
C LEU A 5 18.59 -10.40 14.11
N LEU A 6 18.90 -9.46 13.24
CA LEU A 6 19.99 -8.52 13.40
C LEU A 6 19.41 -7.11 13.49
N SER A 7 19.92 -6.29 14.39
CA SER A 7 19.48 -4.91 14.57
C SER A 7 20.61 -4.06 15.10
N THR A 8 20.71 -2.83 14.59
CA THR A 8 21.65 -1.80 15.05
C THR A 8 21.01 -0.79 15.99
N ASN A 9 19.68 -0.81 16.12
CA ASN A 9 18.89 0.20 16.85
C ASN A 9 18.03 -0.41 17.97
N SER A 10 18.29 -1.66 18.37
CA SER A 10 17.53 -2.32 19.43
C SER A 10 18.45 -2.88 20.51
N GLU A 11 18.08 -2.66 21.77
CA GLU A 11 18.72 -3.30 22.91
C GLU A 11 18.29 -4.77 23.01
N ALA A 12 19.16 -5.62 23.55
CA ALA A 12 18.91 -7.05 23.81
C ALA A 12 17.97 -7.27 25.01
N LYS A 13 16.79 -6.63 24.98
CA LYS A 13 15.76 -6.72 26.02
C LYS A 13 14.63 -7.64 25.56
N SER A 14 14.00 -8.31 26.52
CA SER A 14 12.80 -9.12 26.29
C SER A 14 11.56 -8.45 26.86
N GLU A 15 10.48 -8.45 26.09
CA GLU A 15 9.17 -7.95 26.48
C GLU A 15 8.21 -9.14 26.71
N LEU A 16 7.40 -9.04 27.77
CA LEU A 16 6.30 -9.97 27.99
C LEU A 16 5.14 -9.60 27.08
N LYS A 17 4.65 -10.58 26.32
CA LYS A 17 3.44 -10.47 25.50
C LYS A 17 2.36 -11.38 26.06
N SER A 18 1.23 -10.79 26.41
CA SER A 18 0.02 -11.53 26.75
C SER A 18 -0.84 -11.74 25.49
N LYS A 19 -1.32 -12.97 25.28
CA LYS A 19 -2.34 -13.28 24.28
C LYS A 19 -3.47 -14.04 24.95
N LYS A 20 -4.69 -13.53 24.85
CA LYS A 20 -5.90 -14.23 25.32
C LYS A 20 -6.44 -15.11 24.19
N ARG A 21 -6.79 -16.37 24.48
CA ARG A 21 -7.45 -17.28 23.53
C ARG A 21 -8.57 -18.01 24.28
N GLY A 22 -9.82 -17.58 24.05
CA GLY A 22 -10.95 -17.96 24.88
C GLY A 22 -10.77 -17.46 26.32
N ASN A 23 -10.95 -18.36 27.30
CA ASN A 23 -10.76 -18.06 28.73
C ASN A 23 -9.31 -18.23 29.23
N LYS A 24 -8.35 -18.61 28.36
CA LYS A 24 -6.94 -18.79 28.75
C LYS A 24 -6.09 -17.59 28.38
N LEU A 25 -5.26 -17.15 29.33
CA LEU A 25 -4.22 -16.12 29.14
C LEU A 25 -2.87 -16.80 28.93
N PHE A 26 -2.20 -16.46 27.83
CA PHE A 26 -0.85 -16.93 27.54
C PHE A 26 0.12 -15.77 27.67
N ILE A 27 1.10 -15.89 28.57
CA ILE A 27 2.19 -14.92 28.72
C ILE A 27 3.44 -15.52 28.09
N THR A 28 4.08 -14.80 27.17
CA THR A 28 5.29 -15.25 26.48
C THR A 28 6.32 -14.14 26.49
N SER A 29 7.54 -14.46 26.93
CA SER A 29 8.69 -13.56 26.79
C SER A 29 9.21 -13.61 25.36
N LYS A 30 9.35 -12.45 24.71
CA LYS A 30 9.91 -12.32 23.36
C LYS A 30 10.90 -11.16 23.31
N PRO A 31 12.01 -11.27 22.58
CA PRO A 31 12.88 -10.13 22.32
C PRO A 31 12.08 -8.93 21.77
N SER A 32 12.33 -7.73 22.32
CA SER A 32 11.66 -6.49 21.93
C SER A 32 11.82 -6.19 20.43
N VAL A 33 12.98 -6.55 19.86
CA VAL A 33 13.28 -6.43 18.43
C VAL A 33 12.25 -7.13 17.53
N ILE A 34 11.68 -8.27 17.97
CA ILE A 34 10.65 -9.00 17.20
C ILE A 34 9.40 -8.14 17.05
N ARG A 35 9.02 -7.41 18.10
CA ARG A 35 7.84 -6.55 18.07
C ARG A 35 8.06 -5.40 17.09
N GLN A 36 9.20 -4.72 17.16
CA GLN A 36 9.52 -3.62 16.25
C GLN A 36 9.52 -4.10 14.81
N TYR A 37 10.21 -5.21 14.52
CA TYR A 37 10.22 -5.82 13.19
C TYR A 37 8.79 -6.08 12.68
N ASN A 38 7.95 -6.77 13.44
CA ASN A 38 6.59 -7.09 13.02
C ASN A 38 5.70 -5.86 12.82
N SER A 39 5.94 -4.76 13.54
CA SER A 39 5.19 -3.52 13.37
C SER A 39 5.48 -2.80 12.05
N TYR A 40 6.67 -2.99 11.47
CA TYR A 40 7.11 -2.23 10.29
C TYR A 40 7.38 -3.09 9.04
N MET A 41 7.58 -4.41 9.18
CA MET A 41 7.92 -5.30 8.05
C MET A 41 6.86 -5.32 6.93
N GLY A 42 5.60 -5.04 7.26
CA GLY A 42 4.47 -5.16 6.33
C GLY A 42 4.29 -3.99 5.36
N GLY A 43 5.16 -2.98 5.38
CA GLY A 43 4.99 -1.77 4.55
C GLY A 43 4.98 -2.07 3.04
N VAL A 44 5.89 -2.93 2.58
CA VAL A 44 5.99 -3.31 1.17
C VAL A 44 4.79 -4.16 0.75
N ASP A 45 4.49 -5.23 1.51
CA ASP A 45 3.35 -6.11 1.24
C ASP A 45 2.03 -5.35 1.20
N THR A 46 1.85 -4.36 2.07
CA THR A 46 0.65 -3.52 2.10
C THR A 46 0.57 -2.61 0.87
N SER A 47 1.69 -2.01 0.46
CA SER A 47 1.78 -1.20 -0.76
C SER A 47 1.48 -2.03 -2.00
N ASP A 48 2.01 -3.25 -2.07
CA ASP A 48 1.79 -4.20 -3.16
C ASP A 48 0.33 -4.66 -3.19
N GLN A 49 -0.25 -5.02 -2.05
CA GLN A 49 -1.66 -5.37 -1.93
C GLN A 49 -2.55 -4.23 -2.44
N MET A 50 -2.27 -2.99 -2.03
CA MET A 50 -2.99 -1.82 -2.52
C MET A 50 -2.86 -1.67 -4.04
N LEU A 51 -1.67 -1.85 -4.60
CA LEU A 51 -1.48 -1.77 -6.04
C LEU A 51 -2.30 -2.83 -6.77
N TYR A 52 -2.19 -4.10 -6.37
CA TYR A 52 -2.85 -5.23 -7.04
C TYR A 52 -4.38 -5.14 -7.05
N CYS A 53 -5.00 -4.48 -6.06
CA CYS A 53 -6.46 -4.27 -6.07
C CYS A 53 -6.98 -3.48 -7.29
N TYR A 54 -6.14 -2.64 -7.92
CA TYR A 54 -6.51 -1.78 -9.05
C TYR A 54 -5.56 -1.94 -10.25
N LEU A 55 -4.65 -2.92 -10.21
CA LEU A 55 -3.70 -3.17 -11.29
C LEU A 55 -4.40 -3.92 -12.43
N ASP A 56 -4.51 -3.30 -13.59
CA ASP A 56 -4.99 -3.95 -14.81
C ASP A 56 -3.82 -4.73 -15.47
N GLU A 57 -3.66 -6.01 -15.10
CA GLU A 57 -2.66 -6.88 -15.71
C GLU A 57 -3.10 -7.33 -17.11
N ARG A 58 -2.80 -6.50 -18.12
CA ARG A 58 -3.00 -6.85 -19.53
C ARG A 58 -1.93 -7.82 -20.01
N ARG A 59 -2.35 -8.94 -20.62
CA ARG A 59 -1.41 -9.87 -21.30
C ARG A 59 -0.72 -9.14 -22.45
N THR A 60 0.61 -8.98 -22.36
CA THR A 60 1.44 -8.31 -23.36
C THR A 60 2.69 -9.14 -23.66
N LEU A 61 3.08 -9.21 -24.94
CA LEU A 61 4.36 -9.81 -25.36
C LEU A 61 5.55 -8.87 -25.10
N LYS A 62 5.30 -7.57 -24.97
CA LYS A 62 6.33 -6.55 -24.75
C LYS A 62 6.46 -6.25 -23.25
N TYR A 63 7.57 -6.69 -22.62
CA TYR A 63 7.80 -6.56 -21.18
C TYR A 63 7.84 -5.10 -20.70
N TRP A 64 8.40 -4.17 -21.47
CA TRP A 64 8.47 -2.76 -21.10
C TRP A 64 7.10 -2.15 -20.82
N LYS A 65 6.04 -2.59 -21.55
CA LYS A 65 4.67 -2.13 -21.30
C LYS A 65 4.22 -2.48 -19.88
N LYS A 66 4.57 -3.67 -19.39
CA LYS A 66 4.25 -4.13 -18.02
C LYS A 66 4.90 -3.20 -16.99
N VAL A 67 6.17 -2.84 -17.19
CA VAL A 67 6.90 -1.91 -16.31
C VAL A 67 6.24 -0.53 -16.32
N THR A 68 5.92 0.01 -17.50
CA THR A 68 5.27 1.32 -17.63
C THR A 68 3.92 1.39 -16.91
N PHE A 69 3.03 0.41 -17.11
CA PHE A 69 1.74 0.38 -16.42
C PHE A 69 1.88 0.16 -14.91
N HIS A 70 2.87 -0.60 -14.47
CA HIS A 70 3.17 -0.75 -13.05
C HIS A 70 3.60 0.58 -12.41
N ILE A 71 4.43 1.37 -13.11
CA ILE A 71 4.82 2.72 -12.68
C ILE A 71 3.58 3.62 -12.56
N PHE A 72 2.70 3.64 -13.57
CA PHE A 72 1.45 4.40 -13.51
C PHE A 72 0.58 3.99 -12.31
N GLY A 73 0.39 2.69 -12.07
CA GLY A 73 -0.37 2.21 -10.92
C GLY A 73 0.22 2.63 -9.57
N ARG A 74 1.55 2.63 -9.44
CA ARG A 74 2.25 3.14 -8.24
C ARG A 74 2.05 4.65 -8.08
N MET A 75 2.14 5.42 -9.17
CA MET A 75 1.90 6.86 -9.14
C MET A 75 0.48 7.19 -8.67
N ILE A 76 -0.54 6.52 -9.22
CA ILE A 76 -1.94 6.72 -8.80
C ILE A 76 -2.14 6.35 -7.32
N THR A 77 -1.52 5.26 -6.86
CA THR A 77 -1.58 4.84 -5.45
C THR A 77 -0.95 5.89 -4.53
N ASN A 78 0.21 6.43 -4.90
CA ASN A 78 0.88 7.49 -4.14
C ASN A 78 0.08 8.80 -4.15
N LEU A 79 -0.49 9.18 -5.29
CA LEU A 79 -1.38 10.35 -5.41
C LEU A 79 -2.58 10.20 -4.48
N PHE A 80 -3.20 9.02 -4.43
CA PHE A 80 -4.31 8.77 -3.51
C PHE A 80 -3.89 8.89 -2.04
N ILE A 81 -2.72 8.37 -1.66
CA ILE A 81 -2.20 8.52 -0.28
C ILE A 81 -2.00 10.00 0.06
N LEU A 82 -1.38 10.78 -0.83
CA LEU A 82 -1.20 12.22 -0.65
C LEU A 82 -2.54 12.95 -0.55
N TYR A 83 -3.47 12.67 -1.45
CA TYR A 83 -4.82 13.25 -1.41
C TYR A 83 -5.53 12.95 -0.09
N LYS A 84 -5.48 11.70 0.38
CA LYS A 84 -6.08 11.26 1.63
C LYS A 84 -5.48 11.97 2.85
N ASN A 85 -4.17 12.22 2.85
CA ASN A 85 -3.49 12.89 3.95
C ASN A 85 -3.76 14.40 3.99
N ASN A 86 -4.20 15.00 2.88
CA ASN A 86 -4.43 16.44 2.75
C ASN A 86 -5.93 16.81 2.67
N THR A 87 -6.83 15.85 2.91
CA THR A 87 -8.28 16.05 2.79
C THR A 87 -8.99 15.49 4.02
N ASP A 88 -9.85 16.27 4.66
CA ASP A 88 -10.59 15.83 5.86
C ASP A 88 -11.63 14.74 5.56
N LYS A 89 -12.23 14.78 4.36
CA LYS A 89 -13.26 13.84 3.88
C LYS A 89 -12.87 13.28 2.51
N PRO A 90 -11.85 12.42 2.45
CA PRO A 90 -11.36 11.89 1.19
C PRO A 90 -12.39 10.96 0.54
N LEU A 91 -12.49 11.05 -0.78
CA LEU A 91 -13.25 10.09 -1.58
C LEU A 91 -12.75 8.65 -1.38
N SER A 92 -13.60 7.68 -1.70
CA SER A 92 -13.16 6.30 -1.87
C SER A 92 -12.11 6.23 -2.98
N ARG A 93 -11.21 5.25 -2.93
CA ARG A 93 -10.14 5.11 -3.94
C ARG A 93 -10.69 4.95 -5.35
N LEU A 94 -11.81 4.24 -5.50
CA LEU A 94 -12.50 4.11 -6.79
C LEU A 94 -12.95 5.48 -7.31
N ASN A 95 -13.69 6.23 -6.50
CA ASN A 95 -14.22 7.54 -6.90
C ASN A 95 -13.09 8.54 -7.17
N PHE A 96 -12.02 8.51 -6.38
CA PHE A 96 -10.81 9.29 -6.64
C PHE A 96 -10.20 8.94 -8.00
N THR A 97 -10.08 7.64 -8.32
CA THR A 97 -9.49 7.18 -9.58
C THR A 97 -10.35 7.57 -10.78
N VAL A 98 -11.68 7.46 -10.66
CA VAL A 98 -12.63 7.90 -11.69
C VAL A 98 -12.48 9.40 -11.94
N ALA A 99 -12.54 10.22 -10.89
CA ALA A 99 -12.37 11.67 -11.02
C ALA A 99 -11.02 12.07 -11.61
N LEU A 100 -9.95 11.34 -11.26
CA LEU A 100 -8.62 11.54 -11.85
C LEU A 100 -8.61 11.26 -13.35
N VAL A 101 -9.20 10.14 -13.78
CA VAL A 101 -9.29 9.75 -15.20
C VAL A 101 -10.15 10.74 -15.98
N GLU A 102 -11.31 11.14 -15.43
CA GLU A 102 -12.19 12.13 -16.04
C GLU A 102 -11.48 13.49 -16.19
N GLY A 103 -10.76 13.94 -15.16
CA GLY A 103 -9.99 15.19 -15.20
C GLY A 103 -8.87 15.17 -16.23
N LEU A 104 -8.16 14.04 -16.37
CA LEU A 104 -7.12 13.87 -17.38
C LEU A 104 -7.68 13.77 -18.81
N ALA A 105 -8.87 13.17 -18.96
CA ALA A 105 -9.53 13.01 -20.25
C ALA A 105 -10.26 14.28 -20.71
N ALA A 106 -10.65 15.17 -19.78
CA ALA A 106 -11.45 16.35 -20.07
C ALA A 106 -10.78 17.30 -21.08
N GLU A 107 -9.47 17.52 -20.98
CA GLU A 107 -8.71 18.34 -21.93
C GLU A 107 -8.82 17.76 -23.35
N TRP A 108 -8.57 16.45 -23.49
CA TRP A 108 -8.57 15.78 -24.78
C TRP A 108 -9.98 15.65 -25.39
N LEU A 109 -11.01 15.47 -24.56
CA LEU A 109 -12.39 15.36 -25.00
C LEU A 109 -13.03 16.73 -25.32
N GLY A 110 -12.58 17.80 -24.67
CA GLY A 110 -13.01 19.17 -24.96
C GLY A 110 -12.58 19.64 -26.35
N ASP A 111 -11.36 19.29 -26.75
CA ASP A 111 -10.79 19.62 -28.07
C ASP A 111 -11.42 18.82 -29.24
N GLN A 112 -12.19 17.78 -28.95
CA GLN A 112 -12.90 16.97 -29.96
C GLN A 112 -14.33 17.47 -30.23
N ALA A 113 -14.81 18.51 -29.53
CA ALA A 113 -16.10 19.11 -29.81
C ALA A 113 -16.05 19.84 -31.16
N PRO A 114 -16.85 19.46 -32.17
CA PRO A 114 -16.93 20.25 -33.40
C PRO A 114 -17.42 21.65 -33.04
N GLU A 115 -16.74 22.68 -33.56
CA GLU A 115 -17.25 24.06 -33.56
C GLU A 115 -18.70 24.00 -34.08
N ARG A 116 -19.65 24.35 -33.21
CA ARG A 116 -21.06 24.48 -33.58
C ARG A 116 -21.29 25.77 -34.35
#